data_AF-A0A6M0SA52-F1
#
_entry.id   AF-A0A6M0SA52-F1
#
_cell.length_a   1.000
_cell.length_b   1.000
_cell.length_c   1.000
_cell.angle_alpha   90.00
_cell.angle_beta   90.00
_cell.angle_gamma   90.00
#
_symmetry.space_group_name_H-M   'P 1'
#
loop_
_entity.id
_entity.type
_entity.pdbx_description
1 polymer ?
#
loop_
_entity_poly.entity_id
_entity_poly.type
_entity_poly.pdbx_seq_one_letter_code
_entity_poly.pdbx_strand_id
1 'polypeptide(L)'
;MYPKPMDCPYCDYPKTHKHGKTSKGTQRYKCAHCTRTFVETFDTFYYWRQVSADEVESILQSQAEGSSLRGISRINKRAYNTVVSIVHAAAYRAQLVHNEEVKEIETEQVIADEMWSFVKKQKRCGPEDINLGDCWIGVSLAKQSGLILTARVGKHTDAVLEELITCTEGKTDCKVWYTNDCAGYGRVLPPEVVHVVGKENTQRLERTNGIIRQQTGRWHRRQNKFAKVWQTTESITRLVVTYFNWIWQHNRTGDTAAQRAEITTKPWSWNDIAAHPTFF
;
A
#
# COMPACT_ATOMS: atom_id res chain seq x y z
N MET A 1 -33.19 13.84 1.96
CA MET A 1 -32.73 14.09 0.57
C MET A 1 -32.62 12.74 -0.11
N TYR A 2 -33.50 12.42 -1.06
CA TYR A 2 -33.50 11.11 -1.73
C TYR A 2 -32.22 10.99 -2.57
N PRO A 3 -31.44 9.89 -2.48
CA PRO A 3 -30.26 9.73 -3.30
C PRO A 3 -30.66 9.68 -4.78
N LYS A 4 -29.86 10.38 -5.61
CA LYS A 4 -30.00 10.46 -7.08
C LYS A 4 -30.22 9.06 -7.67
N PRO A 5 -31.03 8.91 -8.74
CA PRO A 5 -31.07 7.66 -9.51
C PRO A 5 -29.64 7.34 -9.96
N MET A 6 -29.13 6.16 -9.58
CA MET A 6 -27.80 5.73 -10.00
C MET A 6 -27.85 5.14 -11.40
N ASP A 7 -26.84 5.44 -12.20
CA ASP A 7 -26.61 4.79 -13.48
C ASP A 7 -26.33 3.30 -13.27
N CYS A 8 -26.61 2.47 -14.28
CA CYS A 8 -26.39 1.04 -14.16
C CYS A 8 -24.90 0.69 -14.23
N PRO A 9 -24.30 0.04 -13.20
CA PRO A 9 -22.86 -0.24 -13.17
C PRO A 9 -22.40 -1.34 -14.15
N TYR A 10 -23.30 -1.87 -14.97
CA TYR A 10 -22.99 -2.90 -15.98
C TYR A 10 -23.06 -2.40 -17.42
N CYS A 11 -23.72 -1.27 -17.66
CA CYS A 11 -23.98 -0.78 -19.02
C CYS A 11 -24.19 0.74 -19.09
N ASP A 12 -23.87 1.44 -18.00
CA ASP A 12 -23.95 2.91 -17.83
C ASP A 12 -25.30 3.54 -18.16
N TYR A 13 -26.35 2.72 -18.24
CA TYR A 13 -27.69 3.21 -18.58
C TYR A 13 -28.28 4.03 -17.41
N PRO A 14 -28.73 5.27 -17.65
CA PRO A 14 -29.03 6.22 -16.58
C PRO A 14 -30.36 6.00 -15.85
N LYS A 15 -31.19 5.06 -16.34
CA LYS A 15 -32.50 4.77 -15.74
C LYS A 15 -32.48 3.43 -15.02
N THR A 16 -32.37 3.51 -13.70
CA THR A 16 -32.52 2.38 -12.78
C THR A 16 -33.67 2.66 -11.79
N HIS A 17 -34.32 1.60 -11.30
CA HIS A 17 -35.43 1.72 -10.35
C HIS A 17 -35.26 0.76 -9.18
N LYS A 18 -35.87 1.11 -8.05
CA LYS A 18 -35.88 0.26 -6.84
C LYS A 18 -36.58 -1.06 -7.14
N HIS A 19 -35.94 -2.18 -6.79
CA HIS A 19 -36.41 -3.54 -7.07
C HIS A 19 -36.35 -4.42 -5.82
N GLY A 20 -37.24 -4.12 -4.87
CA GLY A 20 -37.31 -4.85 -3.59
C GLY A 20 -36.06 -4.70 -2.73
N LYS A 21 -35.94 -5.55 -1.71
CA LYS A 21 -34.80 -5.59 -0.78
C LYS A 21 -34.18 -6.97 -0.76
N THR A 22 -32.90 -7.07 -0.38
CA THR A 22 -32.27 -8.35 -0.07
C THR A 22 -32.89 -8.97 1.19
N SER A 23 -32.63 -10.24 1.48
CA SER A 23 -33.04 -10.89 2.74
C SER A 23 -32.53 -10.18 3.99
N LYS A 24 -31.50 -9.33 3.85
CA LYS A 24 -30.89 -8.52 4.91
C LYS A 24 -31.38 -7.07 4.93
N GLY A 25 -32.37 -6.71 4.12
CA GLY A 25 -32.99 -5.39 4.10
C GLY A 25 -32.31 -4.34 3.23
N THR A 26 -31.19 -4.66 2.55
CA THR A 26 -30.51 -3.74 1.64
C THR A 26 -31.36 -3.48 0.39
N GLN A 27 -31.50 -2.21 -0.01
CA GLN A 27 -32.23 -1.83 -1.21
C GLN A 27 -31.53 -2.39 -2.46
N ARG A 28 -32.29 -3.10 -3.32
CA ARG A 28 -31.83 -3.52 -4.66
C ARG A 28 -32.33 -2.55 -5.71
N TYR A 29 -31.57 -2.41 -6.78
CA TYR A 29 -31.91 -1.63 -7.96
C TYR A 29 -31.91 -2.56 -9.19
N LYS A 30 -32.73 -2.25 -10.18
CA LYS A 30 -32.79 -2.97 -11.47
C LYS A 30 -32.63 -1.98 -12.62
N CYS A 31 -31.76 -2.32 -13.56
CA CYS A 31 -31.58 -1.56 -14.79
C CYS A 31 -32.72 -1.85 -15.78
N ALA A 32 -33.26 -0.80 -16.42
CA ALA A 32 -34.30 -0.97 -17.44
C ALA A 32 -33.73 -1.44 -18.80
N HIS A 33 -32.45 -1.25 -19.07
CA HIS A 33 -31.79 -1.65 -20.32
C HIS A 33 -31.25 -3.09 -20.26
N CYS A 34 -30.27 -3.37 -19.39
CA CYS A 34 -29.64 -4.69 -19.31
C CYS A 34 -30.38 -5.67 -18.39
N THR A 35 -31.45 -5.24 -17.71
CA THR A 35 -32.29 -6.03 -16.78
C THR A 35 -31.59 -6.59 -15.53
N ARG A 36 -30.28 -6.40 -15.39
CA ARG A 36 -29.50 -6.84 -14.22
C ARG A 36 -29.89 -6.06 -12.97
N THR A 37 -29.75 -6.72 -11.83
CA THR A 37 -29.97 -6.12 -10.51
C THR A 37 -28.67 -5.92 -9.77
N PHE A 38 -28.56 -4.82 -9.03
CA PHE A 38 -27.40 -4.49 -8.21
C PHE A 38 -27.85 -3.84 -6.89
N VAL A 39 -26.90 -3.59 -6.01
CA VAL A 39 -27.08 -2.85 -4.75
C VAL A 39 -26.20 -1.62 -4.75
N GLU A 40 -26.44 -0.69 -3.84
CA GLU A 40 -25.63 0.54 -3.75
C GLU A 40 -24.14 0.28 -3.53
N THR A 41 -23.81 -0.76 -2.75
CA THR A 41 -22.43 -1.14 -2.51
C THR A 41 -21.82 -1.96 -3.63
N PHE A 42 -22.52 -2.18 -4.76
CA PHE A 42 -21.97 -2.96 -5.87
C PHE A 42 -20.63 -2.37 -6.31
N ASP A 43 -19.63 -3.24 -6.41
CA ASP A 43 -18.27 -2.89 -6.83
C ASP A 43 -17.49 -1.93 -5.91
N THR A 44 -18.06 -1.58 -4.75
CA THR A 44 -17.37 -0.85 -3.70
C THR A 44 -16.52 -1.79 -2.83
N PHE A 45 -15.62 -1.22 -2.03
CA PHE A 45 -14.92 -1.96 -0.98
C PHE A 45 -15.86 -2.68 -0.02
N TYR A 46 -17.07 -2.18 0.17
CA TYR A 46 -18.06 -2.77 1.09
C TYR A 46 -18.94 -3.82 0.41
N TYR A 47 -18.74 -4.11 -0.88
CA TYR A 47 -19.50 -5.14 -1.58
C TYR A 47 -19.27 -6.51 -0.94
N TRP A 48 -20.36 -7.22 -0.63
CA TRP A 48 -20.38 -8.50 0.11
C TRP A 48 -19.81 -8.47 1.54
N ARG A 49 -19.44 -7.31 2.08
CA ARG A 49 -18.90 -7.19 3.44
C ARG A 49 -19.97 -6.65 4.38
N GLN A 50 -20.03 -7.21 5.59
CA GLN A 50 -20.90 -6.74 6.67
C GLN A 50 -20.07 -6.08 7.77
N VAL A 51 -19.37 -5.01 7.39
CA VAL A 51 -18.48 -4.24 8.25
C VAL A 51 -18.78 -2.76 8.06
N SER A 52 -18.72 -1.99 9.14
CA SER A 52 -18.80 -0.53 9.06
C SER A 52 -17.48 0.08 8.56
N ALA A 53 -17.51 1.35 8.17
CA ALA A 53 -16.31 2.12 7.85
C ALA A 53 -15.33 2.15 9.05
N ASP A 54 -15.84 2.43 10.26
CA ASP A 54 -15.05 2.45 11.49
C ASP A 54 -14.35 1.11 11.79
N GLU A 55 -15.02 -0.02 11.50
CA GLU A 55 -14.41 -1.34 11.67
C GLU A 55 -13.29 -1.59 10.66
N VAL A 56 -13.47 -1.15 9.42
CA VAL A 56 -12.42 -1.23 8.38
C VAL A 56 -11.23 -0.37 8.78
N GLU A 57 -11.48 0.87 9.20
CA GLU A 57 -10.45 1.78 9.66
C GLU A 57 -9.69 1.22 10.86
N SER A 58 -10.38 0.72 11.88
CA SER A 58 -9.76 0.05 13.04
C SER A 58 -8.88 -1.13 12.63
N ILE A 59 -9.35 -1.98 11.69
CA ILE A 59 -8.61 -3.13 11.18
C ILE A 59 -7.33 -2.69 10.46
N LEU A 60 -7.43 -1.71 9.56
CA LEU A 60 -6.32 -1.25 8.73
C LEU A 60 -5.31 -0.45 9.56
N GLN A 61 -5.78 0.41 10.46
CA GLN A 61 -4.94 1.13 11.41
C GLN A 61 -4.17 0.16 12.30
N SER A 62 -4.86 -0.84 12.89
CA SER A 62 -4.19 -1.86 13.69
C SER A 62 -3.11 -2.62 12.89
N GLN A 63 -3.36 -2.88 11.60
CA GLN A 63 -2.40 -3.55 10.73
C GLN A 63 -1.19 -2.66 10.40
N ALA A 64 -1.41 -1.37 10.19
CA ALA A 64 -0.36 -0.38 9.97
C ALA A 64 0.45 -0.09 11.23
N GLU A 65 -0.13 -0.26 12.42
CA GLU A 65 0.56 -0.17 13.72
C GLU A 65 1.21 -1.49 14.15
N GLY A 66 1.08 -2.56 13.36
CA GLY A 66 1.92 -3.76 13.51
C GLY A 66 1.27 -4.88 14.28
N SER A 67 -0.04 -4.77 14.52
CA SER A 67 -0.82 -5.89 15.05
C SER A 67 -0.82 -7.05 14.06
N SER A 68 -0.75 -8.27 14.60
CA SER A 68 -0.89 -9.48 13.77
C SER A 68 -2.34 -9.64 13.33
N LEU A 69 -2.58 -10.21 12.14
CA LEU A 69 -3.94 -10.50 11.62
C LEU A 69 -4.81 -11.29 12.62
N ARG A 70 -4.20 -12.19 13.41
CA ARG A 70 -4.90 -12.91 14.50
C ARG A 70 -5.20 -12.01 15.70
N GLY A 71 -4.28 -11.11 16.06
CA GLY A 71 -4.52 -10.09 17.08
C GLY A 71 -5.66 -9.17 16.68
N ILE A 72 -5.63 -8.66 15.44
CA ILE A 72 -6.69 -7.81 14.86
C ILE A 72 -8.04 -8.53 14.88
N SER A 73 -8.07 -9.81 14.49
CA SER A 73 -9.27 -10.65 14.55
C SER A 73 -9.86 -10.74 15.96
N ARG A 74 -9.02 -10.90 17.00
CA ARG A 74 -9.47 -10.93 18.40
C ARG A 74 -9.96 -9.56 18.89
N ILE A 75 -9.22 -8.49 18.60
CA ILE A 75 -9.54 -7.11 19.00
C ILE A 75 -10.89 -6.69 18.40
N ASN A 76 -11.06 -6.89 17.10
CA ASN A 76 -12.27 -6.50 16.37
C ASN A 76 -13.40 -7.55 16.46
N LYS A 77 -13.18 -8.68 17.15
CA LYS A 77 -14.13 -9.80 17.25
C LYS A 77 -14.67 -10.26 15.88
N ARG A 78 -13.79 -10.26 14.86
CA ARG A 78 -14.12 -10.67 13.49
C ARG A 78 -13.42 -11.97 13.12
N ALA A 79 -14.05 -12.75 12.25
CA ALA A 79 -13.44 -13.96 11.72
C ALA A 79 -12.10 -13.64 11.03
N TYR A 80 -11.11 -14.50 11.22
CA TYR A 80 -9.75 -14.31 10.68
C TYR A 80 -9.76 -14.06 9.17
N ASN A 81 -10.53 -14.85 8.41
CA ASN A 81 -10.61 -14.71 6.96
C ASN A 81 -11.24 -13.38 6.52
N THR A 82 -12.14 -12.80 7.32
CA THR A 82 -12.71 -11.47 7.06
C THR A 82 -11.64 -10.40 7.17
N VAL A 83 -10.82 -10.44 8.24
CA VAL A 83 -9.69 -9.51 8.43
C VAL A 83 -8.69 -9.63 7.29
N VAL A 84 -8.32 -10.86 6.92
CA VAL A 84 -7.41 -11.14 5.79
C VAL A 84 -7.98 -10.54 4.48
N SER A 85 -9.25 -10.79 4.18
CA SER A 85 -9.91 -10.25 2.98
C SER A 85 -9.92 -8.72 2.93
N ILE A 86 -10.17 -8.05 4.07
CA ILE A 86 -10.14 -6.59 4.19
C ILE A 86 -8.73 -6.06 3.91
N VAL A 87 -7.71 -6.64 4.55
CA VAL A 87 -6.31 -6.24 4.38
C VAL A 87 -5.83 -6.41 2.93
N HIS A 88 -6.16 -7.53 2.28
CA HIS A 88 -5.77 -7.74 0.87
C HIS A 88 -6.50 -6.79 -0.09
N ALA A 89 -7.81 -6.58 0.11
CA ALA A 89 -8.57 -5.64 -0.72
C ALA A 89 -8.05 -4.21 -0.57
N ALA A 90 -7.70 -3.81 0.66
CA ALA A 90 -7.15 -2.48 0.92
C ALA A 90 -5.75 -2.34 0.33
N ALA A 91 -4.91 -3.38 0.43
CA ALA A 91 -3.59 -3.40 -0.19
C ALA A 91 -3.65 -3.29 -1.71
N TYR A 92 -4.68 -3.86 -2.35
CA TYR A 92 -4.91 -3.69 -3.78
C TYR A 92 -5.27 -2.24 -4.13
N ARG A 93 -6.24 -1.64 -3.42
CA ARG A 93 -6.62 -0.21 -3.63
C ARG A 93 -5.46 0.74 -3.33
N ALA A 94 -4.70 0.48 -2.27
CA ALA A 94 -3.46 1.19 -1.94
C ALA A 94 -2.47 1.23 -3.11
N GLN A 95 -2.32 0.12 -3.85
CA GLN A 95 -1.46 0.09 -5.04
C GLN A 95 -1.99 0.97 -6.17
N LEU A 96 -3.31 1.00 -6.36
CA LEU A 96 -3.96 1.84 -7.38
C LEU A 96 -3.78 3.32 -7.06
N VAL A 97 -4.12 3.72 -5.83
CA VAL A 97 -3.90 5.09 -5.32
C VAL A 97 -2.44 5.50 -5.52
N HIS A 98 -1.50 4.64 -5.14
CA HIS A 98 -0.08 4.94 -5.28
C HIS A 98 0.34 5.16 -6.74
N ASN A 99 -0.19 4.36 -7.66
CA ASN A 99 0.15 4.50 -9.08
C ASN A 99 -0.52 5.71 -9.74
N GLU A 100 -1.72 6.09 -9.29
CA GLU A 100 -2.48 7.20 -9.87
C GLU A 100 -2.02 8.56 -9.35
N GLU A 101 -1.72 8.64 -8.06
CA GLU A 101 -1.43 9.90 -7.37
C GLU A 101 0.07 10.22 -7.29
N VAL A 102 0.94 9.19 -7.19
CA VAL A 102 2.40 9.40 -7.09
C VAL A 102 3.00 9.37 -8.49
N LYS A 103 2.84 10.48 -9.20
CA LYS A 103 3.37 10.73 -10.56
C LYS A 103 3.91 12.16 -10.63
N GLU A 104 4.89 12.39 -11.51
CA GLU A 104 5.44 13.72 -11.77
C GLU A 104 5.90 14.46 -10.49
N ILE A 105 6.49 13.73 -9.54
CA ILE A 105 6.91 14.27 -8.27
C ILE A 105 8.18 15.10 -8.44
N GLU A 106 8.07 16.39 -8.14
CA GLU A 106 9.22 17.29 -8.07
C GLU A 106 10.06 17.01 -6.81
N THR A 107 11.31 16.60 -7.02
CA THR A 107 12.28 16.43 -5.94
C THR A 107 13.68 16.60 -6.50
N GLU A 108 14.57 17.22 -5.74
CA GLU A 108 15.96 17.41 -6.18
C GLU A 108 16.81 16.18 -5.89
N GLN A 109 16.37 15.32 -4.96
CA GLN A 109 17.19 14.25 -4.39
C GLN A 109 16.33 13.04 -4.03
N VAL A 110 16.67 11.87 -4.59
CA VAL A 110 16.09 10.59 -4.21
C VAL A 110 17.03 9.86 -3.25
N ILE A 111 16.48 9.27 -2.20
CA ILE A 111 17.20 8.33 -1.33
C ILE A 111 16.63 6.93 -1.55
N ALA A 112 17.49 5.93 -1.70
CA ALA A 112 17.09 4.52 -1.75
C ALA A 112 17.91 3.64 -0.80
N ASP A 113 17.24 2.62 -0.25
CA ASP A 113 17.82 1.64 0.67
C ASP A 113 16.97 0.36 0.67
N GLU A 114 17.54 -0.71 1.22
CA GLU A 114 16.93 -2.04 1.22
C GLU A 114 16.82 -2.61 2.63
N MET A 115 15.74 -3.35 2.87
CA MET A 115 15.50 -4.03 4.13
C MET A 115 15.35 -5.53 3.92
N TRP A 116 16.25 -6.30 4.53
CA TRP A 116 16.12 -7.76 4.61
C TRP A 116 14.92 -8.16 5.46
N SER A 117 14.21 -9.21 5.02
CA SER A 117 13.04 -9.95 5.52
C SER A 117 13.15 -11.45 5.28
N PHE A 118 12.15 -12.19 5.76
CA PHE A 118 12.03 -13.61 5.44
C PHE A 118 10.58 -14.11 5.42
N VAL A 119 10.32 -15.08 4.54
CA VAL A 119 9.04 -15.79 4.35
C VAL A 119 9.24 -17.27 4.66
N LYS A 120 8.43 -17.85 5.56
CA LYS A 120 8.61 -19.20 6.15
C LYS A 120 9.96 -19.38 6.87
N LYS A 121 10.26 -20.61 7.34
CA LYS A 121 11.54 -20.94 7.99
C LYS A 121 12.60 -21.26 6.92
N GLN A 122 13.70 -20.51 6.93
CA GLN A 122 14.82 -20.61 5.98
C GLN A 122 15.42 -22.02 5.83
N LYS A 123 15.39 -22.85 6.88
CA LYS A 123 15.94 -24.23 6.87
C LYS A 123 15.28 -25.21 5.89
N ARG A 124 14.27 -24.80 5.13
CA ARG A 124 13.53 -25.65 4.18
C ARG A 124 13.34 -25.00 2.81
N CYS A 125 14.16 -24.02 2.45
CA CYS A 125 14.06 -23.31 1.17
C CYS A 125 15.23 -23.69 0.27
N GLY A 126 14.93 -24.13 -0.95
CA GLY A 126 15.90 -24.38 -2.01
C GLY A 126 16.20 -23.10 -2.82
N PRO A 127 17.27 -23.09 -3.64
CA PRO A 127 17.59 -21.98 -4.54
C PRO A 127 16.46 -21.59 -5.52
N GLU A 128 15.64 -22.56 -5.92
CA GLU A 128 14.49 -22.43 -6.82
C GLU A 128 13.25 -21.78 -6.17
N ASP A 129 13.22 -21.68 -4.84
CA ASP A 129 12.09 -21.11 -4.10
C ASP A 129 12.12 -19.57 -4.11
N ILE A 130 11.79 -18.97 -5.25
CA ILE A 130 11.79 -17.51 -5.45
C ILE A 130 10.86 -16.75 -4.48
N ASN A 131 9.84 -17.42 -3.94
CA ASN A 131 8.84 -16.84 -3.04
C ASN A 131 8.94 -17.34 -1.58
N LEU A 132 10.03 -18.02 -1.20
CA LEU A 132 10.26 -18.48 0.17
C LEU A 132 11.68 -18.12 0.65
N GLY A 133 11.90 -18.13 1.97
CA GLY A 133 13.21 -17.83 2.55
C GLY A 133 13.47 -16.32 2.59
N ASP A 134 14.70 -15.93 2.26
CA ASP A 134 15.11 -14.52 2.29
C ASP A 134 14.28 -13.67 1.32
N CYS A 135 13.93 -12.47 1.78
CA CYS A 135 13.10 -11.51 1.06
C CYS A 135 13.65 -10.11 1.34
N TRP A 136 13.72 -9.26 0.35
CA TRP A 136 14.24 -7.90 0.47
C TRP A 136 13.18 -6.91 0.04
N ILE A 137 13.11 -5.80 0.77
CA ILE A 137 12.19 -4.71 0.50
C ILE A 137 13.02 -3.49 0.16
N GLY A 138 13.13 -3.18 -1.14
CA GLY A 138 13.75 -1.96 -1.62
C GLY A 138 12.76 -0.80 -1.54
N VAL A 139 13.20 0.35 -1.05
CA VAL A 139 12.39 1.56 -0.92
C VAL A 139 13.15 2.76 -1.47
N SER A 140 12.49 3.57 -2.29
CA SER A 140 12.96 4.88 -2.73
C SER A 140 12.07 5.99 -2.18
N LEU A 141 12.65 7.14 -1.86
CA LEU A 141 11.99 8.24 -1.16
C LEU A 141 12.50 9.59 -1.67
N ALA A 142 11.58 10.53 -1.90
CA ALA A 142 11.90 11.93 -2.18
C ALA A 142 12.41 12.60 -0.89
N LYS A 143 13.66 13.09 -0.90
CA LYS A 143 14.37 13.50 0.32
C LYS A 143 13.74 14.69 1.02
N GLN A 144 13.23 15.68 0.29
CA GLN A 144 12.66 16.92 0.82
C GLN A 144 11.30 16.67 1.48
N SER A 145 10.38 16.01 0.78
CA SER A 145 9.03 15.72 1.28
C SER A 145 8.98 14.52 2.23
N GLY A 146 9.92 13.59 2.09
CA GLY A 146 9.87 12.30 2.77
C GLY A 146 8.83 11.35 2.17
N LEU A 147 8.32 11.64 0.98
CA LEU A 147 7.35 10.81 0.28
C LEU A 147 8.05 9.55 -0.24
N ILE A 148 7.50 8.39 0.07
CA ILE A 148 7.96 7.13 -0.53
C ILE A 148 7.50 7.12 -1.98
N LEU A 149 8.45 7.05 -2.92
CA LEU A 149 8.20 7.04 -4.35
C LEU A 149 7.88 5.63 -4.81
N THR A 150 8.71 4.65 -4.46
CA THR A 150 8.51 3.25 -4.84
C THR A 150 8.93 2.32 -3.71
N ALA A 151 8.21 1.21 -3.56
CA ALA A 151 8.66 0.07 -2.77
C ALA A 151 8.52 -1.21 -3.61
N ARG A 152 9.52 -2.09 -3.54
CA ARG A 152 9.54 -3.40 -4.22
C ARG A 152 9.93 -4.49 -3.25
N VAL A 153 9.26 -5.64 -3.37
CA VAL A 153 9.52 -6.82 -2.55
C VAL A 153 10.05 -7.91 -3.47
N GLY A 154 11.25 -8.41 -3.21
CA GLY A 154 11.95 -9.31 -4.12
C GLY A 154 13.03 -10.13 -3.45
N LYS A 155 13.76 -10.90 -4.25
CA LYS A 155 15.06 -11.45 -3.86
C LYS A 155 16.13 -10.36 -3.96
N HIS A 156 17.26 -10.56 -3.28
CA HIS A 156 18.39 -9.64 -3.37
C HIS A 156 19.14 -9.86 -4.69
N THR A 157 18.56 -9.32 -5.75
CA THR A 157 19.01 -9.49 -7.13
C THR A 157 18.93 -8.17 -7.86
N ASP A 158 19.84 -7.96 -8.82
CA ASP A 158 19.91 -6.73 -9.62
C ASP A 158 18.59 -6.43 -10.33
N ALA A 159 17.87 -7.45 -10.82
CA ALA A 159 16.54 -7.29 -11.44
C ALA A 159 15.51 -6.57 -10.54
N VAL A 160 15.53 -6.81 -9.22
CA VAL A 160 14.61 -6.16 -8.28
C VAL A 160 15.00 -4.70 -8.05
N LEU A 161 16.30 -4.41 -8.08
CA LEU A 161 16.82 -3.04 -8.00
C LEU A 161 16.51 -2.27 -9.30
N GLU A 162 16.68 -2.89 -10.46
CA GLU A 162 16.30 -2.33 -11.77
C GLU A 162 14.80 -1.98 -11.80
N GLU A 163 13.94 -2.88 -11.33
CA GLU A 163 12.50 -2.60 -11.19
C GLU A 163 12.24 -1.43 -10.24
N LEU A 164 12.94 -1.37 -9.10
CA LEU A 164 12.81 -0.26 -8.14
C LEU A 164 13.20 1.08 -8.79
N ILE A 165 14.31 1.12 -9.52
CA ILE A 165 14.82 2.31 -10.20
C ILE A 165 13.86 2.73 -11.31
N THR A 166 13.53 1.83 -12.24
CA THR A 166 12.61 2.09 -13.36
C THR A 166 11.27 2.66 -12.85
N CYS A 167 10.72 2.07 -11.79
CA CYS A 167 9.45 2.51 -11.22
C CYS A 167 9.56 3.82 -10.43
N THR A 168 10.76 4.22 -10.01
CA THR A 168 11.02 5.51 -9.38
C THR A 168 11.21 6.59 -10.42
N GLU A 169 11.96 6.33 -11.48
CA GLU A 169 12.13 7.24 -12.62
C GLU A 169 10.80 7.52 -13.33
N GLY A 170 9.91 6.52 -13.41
CA GLY A 170 8.54 6.74 -13.90
C GLY A 170 7.68 7.68 -13.03
N LYS A 171 8.17 8.13 -11.88
CA LYS A 171 7.45 9.01 -10.95
C LYS A 171 8.15 10.34 -10.70
N THR A 172 9.41 10.49 -11.08
CA THR A 172 10.18 11.72 -10.89
C THR A 172 11.32 11.80 -11.89
N ASP A 173 11.60 12.99 -12.40
CA ASP A 173 12.74 13.25 -13.29
C ASP A 173 14.07 13.43 -12.54
N CYS A 174 14.09 13.23 -11.21
CA CYS A 174 15.27 13.41 -10.39
C CYS A 174 16.40 12.43 -10.74
N LYS A 175 17.56 12.98 -11.11
CA LYS A 175 18.79 12.23 -11.45
C LYS A 175 19.86 12.24 -10.35
N VAL A 176 19.53 12.71 -9.15
CA VAL A 176 20.46 12.65 -7.99
C VAL A 176 19.98 11.58 -7.01
N TRP A 177 20.80 10.54 -6.83
CA TRP A 177 20.46 9.39 -6.00
C TRP A 177 21.47 9.21 -4.86
N TYR A 178 20.94 9.09 -3.65
CA TYR A 178 21.69 8.74 -2.45
C TYR A 178 21.36 7.31 -2.03
N THR A 179 22.37 6.48 -1.85
CA THR A 179 22.18 5.12 -1.35
C THR A 179 23.17 4.81 -0.23
N ASN A 180 22.84 3.77 0.55
CA ASN A 180 23.82 3.12 1.40
C ASN A 180 24.87 2.40 0.53
N ASP A 181 25.99 2.00 1.15
CA ASP A 181 27.13 1.26 0.59
C ASP A 181 26.76 -0.16 0.15
N CYS A 182 25.74 -0.26 -0.71
CA CYS A 182 25.31 -1.47 -1.38
C CYS A 182 25.80 -1.41 -2.82
N ALA A 183 26.76 -2.29 -3.15
CA ALA A 183 27.34 -2.40 -4.48
C ALA A 183 26.32 -2.69 -5.59
N GLY A 184 25.09 -3.12 -5.24
CA GLY A 184 24.00 -3.35 -6.19
C GLY A 184 23.64 -2.09 -6.97
N TYR A 185 23.39 -0.98 -6.28
CA TYR A 185 22.97 0.28 -6.92
C TYR A 185 23.99 0.79 -7.92
N GLY A 186 25.29 0.68 -7.63
CA GLY A 186 26.34 1.08 -8.57
C GLY A 186 26.40 0.24 -9.86
N ARG A 187 25.78 -0.95 -9.89
CA ARG A 187 25.69 -1.78 -11.10
C ARG A 187 24.47 -1.47 -11.97
N VAL A 188 23.38 -1.04 -11.34
CA VAL A 188 22.06 -0.92 -12.00
C VAL A 188 21.63 0.52 -12.26
N LEU A 189 22.24 1.51 -11.59
CA LEU A 189 21.90 2.90 -11.81
C LEU A 189 22.38 3.35 -13.20
N PRO A 190 21.53 4.06 -13.96
CA PRO A 190 21.91 4.59 -15.26
C PRO A 190 23.11 5.54 -15.17
N PRO A 191 23.99 5.59 -16.19
CA PRO A 191 25.17 6.46 -16.18
C PRO A 191 24.89 7.95 -16.03
N GLU A 192 23.69 8.41 -16.43
CA GLU A 192 23.25 9.79 -16.29
C GLU A 192 22.87 10.19 -14.85
N VAL A 193 22.72 9.21 -13.95
CA VAL A 193 22.39 9.45 -12.56
C VAL A 193 23.64 9.82 -11.77
N VAL A 194 23.58 10.95 -11.06
CA VAL A 194 24.58 11.32 -10.06
C VAL A 194 24.34 10.46 -8.82
N HIS A 195 25.14 9.40 -8.68
CA HIS A 195 25.08 8.48 -7.55
C HIS A 195 26.06 8.90 -6.45
N VAL A 196 25.54 9.17 -5.25
CA VAL A 196 26.35 9.48 -4.07
C VAL A 196 26.12 8.42 -3.00
N VAL A 197 27.19 7.72 -2.65
CA VAL A 197 27.17 6.69 -1.60
C VAL A 197 27.61 7.32 -0.28
N GLY A 198 26.78 7.19 0.76
CA GLY A 198 27.15 7.68 2.08
C GLY A 198 25.99 7.75 3.07
N LYS A 199 26.27 7.37 4.33
CA LYS A 199 25.26 7.31 5.41
C LYS A 199 24.77 8.68 5.84
N GLU A 200 25.59 9.71 5.64
CA GLU A 200 25.26 11.09 5.97
C GLU A 200 24.02 11.57 5.19
N ASN A 201 23.77 11.01 4.01
CA ASN A 201 22.66 11.39 3.14
C ASN A 201 21.43 10.48 3.24
N THR A 202 21.53 9.32 3.89
CA THR A 202 20.44 8.33 3.99
C THR A 202 19.69 8.35 5.32
N GLN A 203 20.08 9.19 6.29
CA GLN A 203 19.54 9.23 7.65
C GLN A 203 17.99 9.30 7.71
N ARG A 204 17.38 10.09 6.82
CA ARG A 204 15.92 10.21 6.75
C ARG A 204 15.27 8.89 6.35
N LEU A 205 15.85 8.20 5.36
CA LEU A 205 15.36 6.90 4.93
C LEU A 205 15.63 5.82 5.98
N GLU A 206 16.78 5.83 6.66
CA GLU A 206 17.04 4.93 7.79
C GLU A 206 16.00 5.10 8.91
N ARG A 207 15.63 6.35 9.22
CA ARG A 207 14.56 6.64 10.16
C ARG A 207 13.22 6.13 9.65
N THR A 208 12.86 6.39 8.39
CA THR A 208 11.62 5.85 7.79
C THR A 208 11.61 4.33 7.82
N ASN A 209 12.70 3.66 7.45
CA ASN A 209 12.89 2.22 7.55
C ASN A 209 12.73 1.73 9.00
N GLY A 210 13.27 2.46 9.97
CA GLY A 210 13.09 2.20 11.40
C GLY A 210 11.62 2.27 11.84
N ILE A 211 10.89 3.31 11.44
CA ILE A 211 9.46 3.46 11.77
C ILE A 211 8.66 2.36 11.06
N ILE A 212 8.89 2.11 9.77
CA ILE A 212 8.29 1.01 8.99
C ILE A 212 8.50 -0.32 9.73
N ARG A 213 9.71 -0.61 10.21
CA ARG A 213 10.04 -1.86 10.92
C ARG A 213 9.30 -1.98 12.25
N GLN A 214 9.25 -0.92 13.04
CA GLN A 214 8.53 -0.91 14.33
C GLN A 214 7.02 -1.08 14.11
N GLN A 215 6.47 -0.30 13.18
CA GLN A 215 5.05 -0.27 12.83
C GLN A 215 4.60 -1.52 12.09
N THR A 216 5.47 -2.26 11.41
CA THR A 216 5.04 -3.54 10.82
C THR A 216 5.08 -4.69 11.82
N GLY A 217 5.61 -4.48 13.05
CA GLY A 217 5.60 -5.41 14.19
C GLY A 217 6.18 -6.80 13.95
N ARG A 218 6.52 -7.13 12.70
CA ARG A 218 6.96 -8.42 12.14
C ARG A 218 8.48 -8.54 12.11
N TRP A 219 9.17 -7.61 12.77
CA TRP A 219 10.62 -7.44 12.65
C TRP A 219 11.36 -7.47 13.98
N HIS A 220 10.64 -7.76 15.07
CA HIS A 220 11.25 -7.97 16.37
C HIS A 220 11.58 -9.45 16.59
N ARG A 221 12.87 -9.73 16.82
CA ARG A 221 13.53 -11.04 17.09
C ARG A 221 13.37 -12.06 15.94
N ARG A 222 14.52 -12.39 15.32
CA ARG A 222 14.79 -13.20 14.11
C ARG A 222 13.98 -14.50 13.86
N GLN A 223 13.09 -14.95 14.75
CA GLN A 223 12.50 -16.30 14.69
C GLN A 223 10.96 -16.41 14.84
N ASN A 224 10.23 -15.38 15.28
CA ASN A 224 8.82 -15.58 15.72
C ASN A 224 7.72 -14.82 14.98
N LYS A 225 8.02 -13.82 14.13
CA LYS A 225 6.98 -13.06 13.40
C LYS A 225 7.27 -12.87 11.90
N PHE A 226 7.40 -13.96 11.15
CA PHE A 226 7.57 -13.94 9.69
C PHE A 226 6.26 -14.06 8.91
N ALA A 227 6.28 -13.64 7.64
CA ALA A 227 5.19 -13.94 6.72
C ALA A 227 5.20 -15.43 6.36
N LYS A 228 4.03 -16.09 6.42
CA LYS A 228 3.91 -17.49 5.98
C LYS A 228 3.81 -17.62 4.46
N VAL A 229 3.41 -16.54 3.79
CA VAL A 229 3.14 -16.43 2.36
C VAL A 229 3.70 -15.09 1.88
N TRP A 230 4.36 -15.09 0.72
CA TRP A 230 5.01 -13.91 0.14
C TRP A 230 4.06 -12.73 -0.08
N GLN A 231 2.87 -13.01 -0.62
CA GLN A 231 1.81 -12.02 -0.86
C GLN A 231 1.44 -11.21 0.40
N THR A 232 1.61 -11.78 1.60
CA THR A 232 1.39 -11.04 2.84
C THR A 232 2.42 -9.93 3.02
N THR A 233 3.68 -10.18 2.67
CA THR A 233 4.74 -9.16 2.71
C THR A 233 4.42 -8.04 1.75
N GLU A 234 4.08 -8.34 0.50
CA GLU A 234 3.69 -7.34 -0.50
C GLU A 234 2.48 -6.50 -0.05
N SER A 235 1.44 -7.16 0.48
CA SER A 235 0.23 -6.48 0.93
C SER A 235 0.53 -5.52 2.08
N ILE A 236 1.40 -5.94 3.02
CA ILE A 236 1.82 -5.09 4.14
C ILE A 236 2.67 -3.93 3.62
N THR A 237 3.63 -4.17 2.72
CA THR A 237 4.44 -3.10 2.13
C THR A 237 3.56 -2.04 1.50
N ARG A 238 2.55 -2.42 0.70
CA ARG A 238 1.59 -1.48 0.08
C ARG A 238 0.82 -0.66 1.10
N LEU A 239 0.29 -1.30 2.13
CA LEU A 239 -0.45 -0.61 3.19
C LEU A 239 0.45 0.34 4.00
N VAL A 240 1.67 -0.06 4.29
CA VAL A 240 2.63 0.76 5.04
C VAL A 240 3.02 1.99 4.24
N VAL A 241 3.39 1.82 2.97
CA VAL A 241 3.68 2.95 2.07
C VAL A 241 2.50 3.92 2.05
N THR A 242 1.28 3.37 1.94
CA THR A 242 0.06 4.19 1.95
C THR A 242 -0.11 4.95 3.27
N TYR A 243 0.05 4.25 4.40
CA TYR A 243 -0.04 4.87 5.72
C TYR A 243 0.96 6.01 5.88
N PHE A 244 2.24 5.79 5.55
CA PHE A 244 3.28 6.81 5.67
C PHE A 244 3.08 8.01 4.76
N ASN A 245 2.67 7.77 3.51
CA ASN A 245 2.50 8.85 2.54
C ASN A 245 1.27 9.71 2.86
N TRP A 246 0.15 9.07 3.15
CA TRP A 246 -1.17 9.72 3.08
C TRP A 246 -1.83 9.98 4.44
N ILE A 247 -1.53 9.16 5.46
CA ILE A 247 -2.30 9.14 6.72
C ILE A 247 -1.44 9.61 7.90
N TRP A 248 -0.19 9.15 7.97
CA TRP A 248 0.71 9.46 9.07
C TRP A 248 1.13 10.92 9.06
N GLN A 249 0.74 11.64 10.10
CA GLN A 249 1.09 13.04 10.29
C GLN A 249 2.34 13.18 11.14
N HIS A 250 3.25 14.05 10.71
CA HIS A 250 4.46 14.32 11.47
C HIS A 250 4.13 15.16 12.72
N ASN A 251 4.46 14.66 13.92
CA ASN A 251 4.07 15.27 15.20
C ASN A 251 4.40 16.76 15.36
N ARG A 252 5.45 17.28 14.70
CA ARG A 252 5.86 18.70 14.82
C ARG A 252 5.14 19.62 13.83
N THR A 253 4.90 19.14 12.62
CA THR A 253 4.42 19.96 11.49
C THR A 253 2.95 19.68 11.16
N GLY A 254 2.38 18.58 11.65
CA GLY A 254 0.99 18.19 11.42
C GLY A 254 0.69 17.76 9.97
N ASP A 255 1.71 17.67 9.12
CA ASP A 255 1.58 17.36 7.70
C ASP A 255 2.02 15.92 7.38
N THR A 256 1.41 15.37 6.33
CA THR A 256 1.78 14.07 5.76
C THR A 256 2.89 14.23 4.73
N ALA A 257 3.50 13.13 4.29
CA ALA A 257 4.50 13.21 3.23
C ALA A 257 3.90 13.62 1.88
N ALA A 258 2.65 13.23 1.60
CA ALA A 258 1.92 13.66 0.41
C ALA A 258 1.60 15.16 0.44
N GLN A 259 1.30 15.74 1.61
CA GLN A 259 1.14 17.20 1.74
C GLN A 259 2.45 17.95 1.48
N ARG A 260 3.58 17.45 2.00
CA ARG A 260 4.90 18.05 1.74
C ARG A 260 5.41 17.85 0.31
N ALA A 261 4.83 16.91 -0.43
CA ALA A 261 5.06 16.72 -1.85
C ALA A 261 4.01 17.42 -2.71
N GLU A 262 3.14 18.24 -2.11
CA GLU A 262 2.11 19.04 -2.79
C GLU A 262 1.07 18.23 -3.58
N ILE A 263 0.93 16.94 -3.30
CA ILE A 263 -0.05 16.07 -4.00
C ILE A 263 -1.46 16.25 -3.44
N THR A 264 -1.57 16.56 -2.15
CA THR A 264 -2.86 16.77 -1.46
C THR A 264 -2.74 17.91 -0.46
N THR A 265 -3.86 18.59 -0.20
CA THR A 265 -3.92 19.69 0.78
C THR A 265 -4.26 19.22 2.20
N LYS A 266 -4.79 18.00 2.34
CA LYS A 266 -5.22 17.43 3.62
C LYS A 266 -4.72 16.00 3.83
N PRO A 267 -4.55 15.54 5.09
CA PRO A 267 -4.31 14.14 5.38
C PRO A 267 -5.51 13.29 4.94
N TRP A 268 -5.23 12.07 4.49
CA TRP A 268 -6.25 11.09 4.16
C TRP A 268 -6.48 10.14 5.34
N SER A 269 -7.56 9.38 5.26
CA SER A 269 -7.94 8.30 6.15
C SER A 269 -7.90 6.95 5.42
N TRP A 270 -8.03 5.86 6.17
CA TRP A 270 -8.24 4.54 5.57
C TRP A 270 -9.53 4.46 4.76
N ASN A 271 -10.53 5.27 5.09
CA ASN A 271 -11.79 5.31 4.34
C ASN A 271 -11.61 5.97 2.98
N ASP A 272 -10.74 6.98 2.84
CA ASP A 272 -10.42 7.57 1.53
C ASP A 272 -9.77 6.52 0.61
N ILE A 273 -8.80 5.75 1.13
CA ILE A 273 -8.17 4.63 0.41
C ILE A 273 -9.18 3.53 0.09
N ALA A 274 -10.05 3.19 1.04
CA ALA A 274 -11.08 2.19 0.84
C ALA A 274 -12.17 2.68 -0.13
N ALA A 275 -12.41 3.97 -0.27
CA ALA A 275 -13.39 4.54 -1.20
C ALA A 275 -12.82 4.72 -2.62
N HIS A 276 -11.49 4.65 -2.79
CA HIS A 276 -10.84 4.86 -4.07
C HIS A 276 -11.47 4.02 -5.19
N PRO A 277 -11.86 4.62 -6.33
CA PRO A 277 -12.42 3.88 -7.45
C PRO A 277 -11.46 2.80 -7.94
N THR A 278 -11.99 1.62 -8.27
CA THR A 278 -11.21 0.55 -8.91
C THR A 278 -11.38 0.49 -10.42
N PHE A 279 -12.22 1.37 -10.98
CA PHE A 279 -12.49 1.50 -12.40
C PHE A 279 -12.36 2.96 -12.82
N PHE A 280 -11.20 3.29 -13.38
CA PHE A 280 -10.93 4.24 -14.45
C PHE A 280 -9.67 3.76 -15.18
#